data_AF-A0A3M7D8X4-F1
#
_entry.id   AF-A0A3M7D8X4-F1
#
_cell.length_a   1.000
_cell.length_b   1.000
_cell.length_c   1.000
_cell.angle_alpha   90.00
_cell.angle_beta   90.00
_cell.angle_gamma   90.00
#
_symmetry.space_group_name_H-M   'P 1'
#
loop_
_entity.id
_entity.type
_entity.pdbx_description
1 polymer ?
#
loop_
_entity_poly.entity_id
_entity_poly.type
_entity_poly.pdbx_seq_one_letter_code
_entity_poly.pdbx_strand_id
1 'polypeptide(L)'
;MGSINFPAEEERVLNTWNDINAFHRQLELTKDLPPYVFYDGPPFATGTPHYGHLLASTIKDIIPRYWSMRGRFVERRFGWDTHGVPIEQIIDKKLQEELGVRGRAAVDQIGIKEYNRRCREVVLTYANEWRKIIGRVGRWIDFDRDYQTMHPSFMETCWWVFGQLYKKGLVYHGARVLPYSTALNTPLSKSEASEEYKDVQDPAITVNFPVLPIEEQPEGVRQSVQEALDAAQGKNVNFVAWTTTPWTLPSNVALCAHPDYEYLLVLDKESDNVYIMLEAGLKVLYKDPKKAKDKFQTLPLKLKGSELAGIRYKPLFTYFHSQFKDFGFKVLLDTYVKQDEGVGIVHQSPAFGEDDYQISWREGVINADRQPPNPLNAAGEYTSEVPDFEGQHVKAADKNIMKHLEGEGRVVRKSQITHRYPHCPRSKTPLIQRAVPSWFIKVEQSVPDLLSNLEKTEWVPSMVKTGRFHQWLASAKDWNVSRNRYWGTPLPLWVSDDMKEVVCVSSVAELKK
;
A
#
# COMPACT_ATOMS: atom_id res chain seq x y z
N MET A 1 60.24 4.06 23.94
CA MET A 1 58.84 3.90 24.37
C MET A 1 58.25 2.78 23.54
N GLY A 2 57.86 1.65 24.15
CA GLY A 2 57.20 0.57 23.42
C GLY A 2 55.83 1.04 22.93
N SER A 3 55.47 0.73 21.68
CA SER A 3 54.15 1.04 21.15
C SER A 3 53.08 0.24 21.91
N ILE A 4 52.03 0.91 22.37
CA ILE A 4 50.90 0.27 23.03
C ILE A 4 50.05 -0.43 21.97
N ASN A 5 49.73 -1.71 22.21
CA ASN A 5 48.80 -2.47 21.39
C ASN A 5 47.38 -2.34 21.97
N PHE A 6 46.64 -1.35 21.48
CA PHE A 6 45.27 -1.09 21.95
C PHE A 6 44.32 -2.31 21.79
N PRO A 7 44.28 -3.03 20.65
CA PRO A 7 43.45 -4.23 20.53
C PRO A 7 43.69 -5.29 21.62
N ALA A 8 44.94 -5.59 21.94
CA ALA A 8 45.29 -6.56 22.97
C ALA A 8 44.93 -6.07 24.38
N GLU A 9 45.11 -4.77 24.63
CA GLU A 9 44.75 -4.16 25.91
C GLU A 9 43.23 -4.12 26.14
N GLU A 10 42.44 -3.88 25.08
CA GLU A 10 40.98 -3.99 25.13
C GLU A 10 40.52 -5.40 25.49
N GLU A 11 41.12 -6.44 24.89
CA GLU A 11 40.80 -7.84 25.23
C GLU A 11 41.14 -8.15 26.69
N ARG A 12 42.27 -7.66 27.20
CA ARG A 12 42.64 -7.80 28.61
C ARG A 12 41.61 -7.15 29.54
N VAL A 13 41.13 -5.95 29.20
CA VAL A 13 40.10 -5.23 29.97
C VAL A 13 38.75 -5.94 29.89
N LEU A 14 38.36 -6.43 28.71
CA LEU A 14 37.12 -7.21 28.54
C LEU A 14 37.12 -8.48 29.41
N ASN A 15 38.25 -9.22 29.43
CA ASN A 15 38.39 -10.39 30.31
C ASN A 15 38.23 -10.00 31.79
N THR A 16 38.88 -8.91 32.21
CA THR A 16 38.73 -8.39 33.57
C THR A 16 37.26 -8.05 33.89
N TRP A 17 36.54 -7.40 32.97
CA TRP A 17 35.12 -7.08 33.16
C TRP A 17 34.24 -8.32 33.25
N ASN A 18 34.56 -9.38 32.51
CA ASN A 18 33.85 -10.65 32.58
C ASN A 18 34.09 -11.35 33.93
N ASP A 19 35.34 -11.41 34.38
CA ASP A 19 35.73 -12.08 35.63
C ASP A 19 35.03 -11.47 36.86
N ILE A 20 34.90 -10.15 36.91
CA ILE A 20 34.23 -9.43 38.02
C ILE A 20 32.74 -9.22 37.79
N ASN A 21 32.20 -9.76 36.69
CA ASN A 21 30.81 -9.56 36.29
C ASN A 21 30.39 -8.07 36.27
N ALA A 22 31.24 -7.21 35.67
CA ALA A 22 31.20 -5.76 35.84
C ALA A 22 29.85 -5.12 35.48
N PHE A 23 29.20 -5.58 34.40
CA PHE A 23 27.91 -5.05 33.97
C PHE A 23 26.81 -5.33 34.98
N HIS A 24 26.61 -6.60 35.36
CA HIS A 24 25.57 -6.97 36.33
C HIS A 24 25.88 -6.38 37.70
N ARG A 25 27.16 -6.33 38.10
CA ARG A 25 27.57 -5.67 39.33
C ARG A 25 27.22 -4.18 39.33
N GLN A 26 27.38 -3.48 38.22
CA GLN A 26 26.96 -2.08 38.11
C GLN A 26 25.45 -1.92 38.28
N LEU A 27 24.64 -2.82 37.71
CA LEU A 27 23.18 -2.81 37.89
C LEU A 27 22.80 -3.04 39.36
N GLU A 28 23.47 -3.96 40.05
CA GLU A 28 23.25 -4.21 41.48
C GLU A 28 23.55 -2.97 42.34
N LEU A 29 24.65 -2.26 42.03
CA LEU A 29 25.07 -1.06 42.76
C LEU A 29 24.06 0.09 42.64
N THR A 30 23.26 0.13 41.57
CA THR A 30 22.26 1.17 41.35
C THR A 30 20.81 0.70 41.51
N LYS A 31 20.57 -0.54 41.94
CA LYS A 31 19.22 -1.18 41.93
C LYS A 31 18.13 -0.39 42.66
N ASP A 32 18.48 0.30 43.74
CA ASP A 32 17.54 1.06 44.59
C ASP A 32 17.54 2.57 44.25
N LEU A 33 18.27 2.98 43.21
CA LEU A 33 18.33 4.36 42.75
C LEU A 33 17.22 4.67 41.72
N PRO A 34 16.88 5.96 41.50
CA PRO A 34 15.82 6.33 40.57
C PRO A 34 16.06 5.76 39.15
N PRO A 35 15.02 5.18 38.50
CA PRO A 35 15.18 4.52 37.22
C PRO A 35 15.39 5.52 36.08
N TYR A 36 16.17 5.15 35.08
CA TYR A 36 16.17 5.77 33.77
C TYR A 36 15.81 4.67 32.76
N VAL A 37 14.62 4.79 32.16
CA VAL A 37 14.08 3.77 31.27
C VAL A 37 14.68 3.95 29.88
N PHE A 38 15.34 2.89 29.41
CA PHE A 38 15.96 2.83 28.09
C PHE A 38 15.32 1.70 27.29
N TYR A 39 14.84 2.02 26.08
CA TYR A 39 14.33 1.02 25.15
C TYR A 39 15.34 0.77 24.03
N ASP A 40 15.73 -0.49 23.88
CA ASP A 40 16.60 -0.92 22.80
C ASP A 40 15.76 -1.20 21.55
N GLY A 41 15.93 -0.39 20.50
CA GLY A 41 15.34 -0.68 19.19
C GLY A 41 15.87 -2.02 18.66
N PRO A 42 15.01 -3.03 18.44
CA PRO A 42 15.46 -4.38 18.15
C PRO A 42 15.96 -4.49 16.70
N PRO A 43 17.23 -4.87 16.45
CA PRO A 43 17.70 -5.17 15.10
C PRO A 43 17.02 -6.43 14.53
N PHE A 44 16.96 -6.51 13.20
CA PHE A 44 16.62 -7.74 12.50
C PHE A 44 17.74 -8.78 12.65
N ALA A 45 17.36 -10.02 12.95
CA ALA A 45 18.28 -11.16 13.02
C ALA A 45 18.56 -11.77 11.62
N THR A 46 19.01 -10.95 10.66
CA THR A 46 19.10 -11.33 9.23
C THR A 46 20.53 -11.39 8.67
N GLY A 47 21.54 -11.02 9.46
CA GLY A 47 22.91 -10.91 9.00
C GLY A 47 23.88 -10.52 10.10
N THR A 48 25.16 -10.36 9.76
CA THR A 48 26.19 -9.82 10.68
C THR A 48 26.10 -8.29 10.79
N PRO A 49 26.46 -7.69 11.93
CA PRO A 49 26.37 -6.24 12.11
C PRO A 49 27.39 -5.48 11.24
N HIS A 50 26.91 -4.54 10.42
CA HIS A 50 27.73 -3.51 9.75
C HIS A 50 27.93 -2.22 10.59
N TYR A 51 28.74 -1.27 10.10
CA TYR A 51 29.08 -0.02 10.80
C TYR A 51 27.88 0.81 11.30
N GLY A 52 26.77 0.86 10.57
CA GLY A 52 25.54 1.49 11.07
C GLY A 52 25.02 0.90 12.40
N HIS A 53 25.11 -0.41 12.58
CA HIS A 53 24.75 -1.05 13.86
C HIS A 53 25.74 -0.73 14.97
N LEU A 54 27.03 -0.61 14.63
CA LEU A 54 28.07 -0.25 15.58
C LEU A 54 27.87 1.18 16.09
N LEU A 55 27.60 2.13 15.18
CA LEU A 55 27.27 3.51 15.54
C LEU A 55 26.08 3.59 16.50
N ALA A 56 24.97 2.93 16.16
CA ALA A 56 23.79 2.88 17.01
C ALA A 56 24.10 2.22 18.37
N SER A 57 24.86 1.12 18.38
CA SER A 57 25.25 0.41 19.59
C SER A 57 26.14 1.25 20.50
N THR A 58 27.09 2.01 19.94
CA THR A 58 27.96 2.92 20.70
C THR A 58 27.15 4.01 21.39
N ILE A 59 26.22 4.67 20.68
CA ILE A 59 25.35 5.70 21.29
C ILE A 59 24.48 5.06 22.39
N LYS A 60 23.90 3.89 22.11
CA LYS A 60 23.08 3.11 23.05
C LYS A 60 23.87 2.50 24.21
N ASP A 61 25.20 2.64 24.25
CA ASP A 61 26.04 2.26 25.38
C ASP A 61 26.51 3.49 26.18
N ILE A 62 26.92 4.56 25.48
CA ILE A 62 27.32 5.83 26.09
C ILE A 62 26.22 6.39 27.01
N ILE A 63 24.98 6.44 26.52
CA ILE A 63 23.87 7.08 27.25
C ILE A 63 23.52 6.30 28.54
N PRO A 64 23.29 4.96 28.51
CA PRO A 64 23.05 4.20 29.73
C PRO A 64 24.21 4.23 30.73
N ARG A 65 25.47 4.20 30.26
CA ARG A 65 26.65 4.34 31.13
C ARG A 65 26.67 5.69 31.82
N TYR A 66 26.49 6.78 31.07
CA TYR A 66 26.43 8.13 31.61
C TYR A 66 25.38 8.24 32.73
N TRP A 67 24.14 7.80 32.47
CA TRP A 67 23.08 7.88 33.48
C TRP A 67 23.31 6.99 34.69
N SER A 68 23.93 5.82 34.49
CA SER A 68 24.32 4.96 35.60
C SER A 68 25.37 5.62 36.50
N MET A 69 26.38 6.26 35.91
CA MET A 69 27.38 7.05 36.64
C MET A 69 26.79 8.29 37.32
N ARG A 70 25.65 8.80 36.83
CA ARG A 70 24.87 9.88 37.45
C ARG A 70 23.90 9.39 38.53
N GLY A 71 24.02 8.14 38.98
CA GLY A 71 23.21 7.59 40.07
C GLY A 71 21.80 7.20 39.65
N ARG A 72 21.62 6.67 38.43
CA ARG A 72 20.34 6.11 37.98
C ARG A 72 20.42 4.60 37.82
N PHE A 73 19.31 3.92 38.09
CA PHE A 73 19.15 2.52 37.68
C PHE A 73 18.77 2.46 36.20
N VAL A 74 19.60 1.84 35.36
CA VAL A 74 19.35 1.76 33.92
C VAL A 74 19.31 0.30 33.50
N GLU A 75 18.12 -0.28 33.42
CA GLU A 75 17.94 -1.62 32.87
C GLU A 75 18.26 -1.61 31.36
N ARG A 76 18.98 -2.63 30.88
CA ARG A 76 19.44 -2.74 29.50
C ARG A 76 19.22 -4.16 29.02
N ARG A 77 18.15 -4.38 28.26
CA ARG A 77 17.81 -5.69 27.67
C ARG A 77 17.92 -5.60 26.15
N PHE A 78 18.62 -6.55 25.53
CA PHE A 78 18.72 -6.62 24.08
C PHE A 78 17.37 -7.04 23.49
N GLY A 79 17.01 -6.46 22.35
CA GLY A 79 15.80 -6.82 21.62
C GLY A 79 16.11 -7.48 20.28
N TRP A 80 15.27 -8.41 19.83
CA TRP A 80 15.38 -9.02 18.50
C TRP A 80 14.08 -8.90 17.73
N ASP A 81 14.16 -8.33 16.53
CA ASP A 81 13.08 -8.43 15.56
C ASP A 81 13.30 -9.69 14.71
N THR A 82 12.49 -10.70 15.04
CA THR A 82 12.66 -12.07 14.59
C THR A 82 11.63 -12.48 13.53
N HIS A 83 10.66 -11.63 13.20
CA HIS A 83 9.55 -11.95 12.29
C HIS A 83 9.63 -11.18 10.97
N GLY A 84 8.79 -11.60 10.01
CA GLY A 84 8.51 -10.84 8.80
C GLY A 84 9.44 -11.11 7.62
N VAL A 85 9.21 -10.31 6.58
CA VAL A 85 9.76 -10.48 5.22
C VAL A 85 11.29 -10.59 5.19
N PRO A 86 12.08 -9.84 5.97
CA PRO A 86 13.53 -9.95 5.92
C PRO A 86 14.06 -11.36 6.22
N ILE A 87 13.45 -12.07 7.19
CA ILE A 87 13.82 -13.46 7.52
C ILE A 87 13.31 -14.43 6.45
N GLU A 88 12.05 -14.27 6.05
CA GLU A 88 11.45 -15.11 5.01
C GLU A 88 12.20 -15.01 3.68
N GLN A 89 12.73 -13.84 3.31
CA GLN A 89 13.53 -13.66 2.10
C GLN A 89 14.84 -14.47 2.12
N ILE A 90 15.47 -14.64 3.28
CA ILE A 90 16.66 -15.49 3.41
C ILE A 90 16.29 -16.94 3.13
N ILE A 91 15.18 -17.40 3.70
CA ILE A 91 14.68 -18.76 3.49
C ILE A 91 14.21 -18.97 2.05
N ASP A 92 13.48 -18.01 1.48
CA ASP A 92 13.01 -18.04 0.10
C ASP A 92 14.19 -18.14 -0.89
N LYS A 93 15.32 -17.47 -0.63
CA LYS A 93 16.55 -17.61 -1.44
C LYS A 93 17.17 -19.00 -1.31
N LYS A 94 17.30 -19.52 -0.09
CA LYS A 94 17.83 -20.88 0.13
C LYS A 94 16.95 -21.94 -0.55
N LEU A 95 15.64 -21.82 -0.44
CA LEU A 95 14.69 -22.73 -1.11
C LEU A 95 14.74 -22.60 -2.64
N GLN A 96 15.00 -21.41 -3.17
CA GLN A 96 15.24 -21.25 -4.61
C GLN A 96 16.45 -22.05 -5.09
N GLU A 97 17.52 -22.08 -4.31
CA GLU A 97 18.74 -22.85 -4.60
C GLU A 97 18.53 -24.36 -4.42
N GLU A 98 17.80 -24.77 -3.39
CA GLU A 98 17.55 -26.17 -3.05
C GLU A 98 16.48 -26.85 -3.94
N LEU A 99 15.39 -26.14 -4.25
CA LEU A 99 14.18 -26.69 -4.89
C LEU A 99 13.89 -26.09 -6.28
N GLY A 100 14.62 -25.06 -6.69
CA GLY A 100 14.32 -24.32 -7.92
C GLY A 100 13.07 -23.42 -7.83
N VAL A 101 12.43 -23.30 -6.67
CA VAL A 101 11.23 -22.49 -6.42
C VAL A 101 11.33 -21.70 -5.11
N ARG A 102 10.60 -20.58 -4.99
CA ARG A 102 10.58 -19.73 -3.80
C ARG A 102 9.19 -19.17 -3.46
N GLY A 103 9.02 -18.68 -2.23
CA GLY A 103 7.77 -18.11 -1.74
C GLY A 103 6.66 -19.17 -1.63
N ARG A 104 5.42 -18.83 -2.02
CA ARG A 104 4.25 -19.73 -1.90
C ARG A 104 4.51 -21.15 -2.45
N ALA A 105 5.06 -21.24 -3.65
CA ALA A 105 5.34 -22.52 -4.30
C ALA A 105 6.29 -23.42 -3.49
N ALA A 106 7.30 -22.83 -2.84
CA ALA A 106 8.21 -23.58 -1.98
C ALA A 106 7.52 -24.00 -0.66
N VAL A 107 6.70 -23.11 -0.09
CA VAL A 107 5.93 -23.38 1.13
C VAL A 107 4.91 -24.49 0.92
N ASP A 108 4.25 -24.54 -0.24
CA ASP A 108 3.31 -25.60 -0.59
C ASP A 108 4.01 -26.97 -0.73
N GLN A 109 5.30 -27.01 -1.12
CA GLN A 109 6.09 -28.24 -1.21
C GLN A 109 6.58 -28.75 0.15
N ILE A 110 7.13 -27.87 1.01
CA ILE A 110 7.74 -28.28 2.28
C ILE A 110 6.78 -28.21 3.47
N GLY A 111 5.67 -27.47 3.33
CA GLY A 111 4.69 -27.20 4.38
C GLY A 111 5.07 -26.03 5.29
N ILE A 112 4.04 -25.34 5.80
CA ILE A 112 4.18 -24.13 6.67
C ILE A 112 5.01 -24.42 7.93
N LYS A 113 4.82 -25.61 8.55
CA LYS A 113 5.56 -26.00 9.76
C LYS A 113 7.07 -26.03 9.53
N GLU A 114 7.50 -26.63 8.43
CA GLU A 114 8.92 -26.75 8.09
C GLU A 114 9.49 -25.40 7.68
N TYR A 115 8.75 -24.61 6.90
CA TYR A 115 9.14 -23.25 6.54
C TYR A 115 9.41 -22.39 7.79
N ASN A 116 8.47 -22.37 8.74
CA ASN A 116 8.59 -21.61 9.98
C ASN A 116 9.72 -22.14 10.90
N ARG A 117 9.98 -23.46 10.90
CA ARG A 117 11.15 -24.04 11.60
C ARG A 117 12.45 -23.46 11.06
N ARG A 118 12.61 -23.42 9.73
CA ARG A 118 13.81 -22.87 9.08
C ARG A 118 13.99 -21.37 9.35
N CYS A 119 12.90 -20.59 9.32
CA CYS A 119 12.95 -19.17 9.69
C CYS A 119 13.49 -18.97 11.11
N ARG A 120 13.01 -19.77 12.08
CA ARG A 120 13.47 -19.71 13.47
C ARG A 120 14.96 -20.03 13.63
N GLU A 121 15.49 -21.01 12.88
CA GLU A 121 16.90 -21.41 12.99
C GLU A 121 17.87 -20.33 12.49
N VAL A 122 17.48 -19.59 11.46
CA VAL A 122 18.28 -18.47 10.94
C VAL A 122 18.43 -17.37 11.98
N VAL A 123 17.35 -17.04 12.70
CA VAL A 123 17.36 -16.03 13.77
C VAL A 123 18.38 -16.38 14.85
N LEU A 124 18.36 -17.63 15.34
CA LEU A 124 19.26 -18.09 16.40
C LEU A 124 20.74 -18.06 15.98
N THR A 125 21.00 -18.36 14.70
CA THR A 125 22.36 -18.34 14.14
C THR A 125 22.96 -16.93 14.22
N TYR A 126 22.22 -15.91 13.76
CA TYR A 126 22.72 -14.54 13.75
C TYR A 126 22.80 -13.92 15.14
N ALA A 127 21.90 -14.28 16.06
CA ALA A 127 21.95 -13.76 17.44
C ALA A 127 23.28 -14.06 18.14
N ASN A 128 23.86 -15.24 17.92
CA ASN A 128 25.14 -15.63 18.48
C ASN A 128 26.31 -14.81 17.93
N GLU A 129 26.35 -14.55 16.63
CA GLU A 129 27.39 -13.75 16.00
C GLU A 129 27.36 -12.28 16.47
N TRP A 130 26.15 -11.73 16.65
CA TRP A 130 25.98 -10.40 17.22
C TRP A 130 26.47 -10.31 18.65
N ARG A 131 26.20 -11.30 19.50
CA ARG A 131 26.69 -11.32 20.89
C ARG A 131 28.22 -11.17 20.94
N LYS A 132 28.94 -11.88 20.07
CA LYS A 132 30.41 -11.78 19.98
C LYS A 132 30.87 -10.37 19.59
N ILE A 133 30.29 -9.81 18.52
CA ILE A 133 30.72 -8.51 17.99
C ILE A 133 30.34 -7.37 18.94
N ILE A 134 29.11 -7.37 19.49
CA ILE A 134 28.66 -6.37 20.45
C ILE A 134 29.46 -6.45 21.75
N GLY A 135 29.79 -7.67 22.21
CA GLY A 135 30.70 -7.87 23.32
C GLY A 135 32.09 -7.28 23.05
N ARG A 136 32.64 -7.47 21.85
CA ARG A 136 33.95 -6.91 21.46
C ARG A 136 33.97 -5.39 21.38
N VAL A 137 32.85 -4.76 21.01
CA VAL A 137 32.66 -3.29 21.04
C VAL A 137 32.61 -2.76 22.49
N GLY A 138 32.37 -3.63 23.47
CA GLY A 138 32.31 -3.27 24.88
C GLY A 138 30.94 -2.74 25.31
N ARG A 139 29.88 -2.95 24.52
CA ARG A 139 28.53 -2.51 24.89
C ARG A 139 27.96 -3.38 26.02
N TRP A 140 27.59 -2.76 27.13
CA TRP A 140 26.95 -3.44 28.27
C TRP A 140 25.44 -3.54 28.07
N ILE A 141 24.99 -4.73 27.67
CA ILE A 141 23.59 -5.03 27.34
C ILE A 141 23.31 -6.50 27.67
N ASP A 142 22.14 -6.79 28.23
CA ASP A 142 21.76 -8.15 28.63
C ASP A 142 21.22 -8.93 27.43
N PHE A 143 21.98 -9.96 26.99
CA PHE A 143 21.60 -10.88 25.92
C PHE A 143 20.91 -12.15 26.43
N ASP A 144 20.93 -12.42 27.74
CA ASP A 144 20.38 -13.64 28.32
C ASP A 144 18.91 -13.47 28.71
N ARG A 145 18.56 -12.27 29.21
CA ARG A 145 17.17 -11.84 29.43
C ARG A 145 16.71 -10.94 28.29
N ASP A 146 17.02 -11.32 27.06
CA ASP A 146 16.59 -10.57 25.88
C ASP A 146 15.04 -10.57 25.74
N TYR A 147 14.55 -9.88 24.72
CA TYR A 147 13.19 -10.08 24.25
C TYR A 147 13.21 -10.31 22.74
N GLN A 148 12.44 -11.29 22.29
CA GLN A 148 12.34 -11.65 20.87
C GLN A 148 10.89 -11.60 20.44
N THR A 149 10.62 -11.04 19.26
CA THR A 149 9.24 -10.91 18.77
C THR A 149 8.55 -12.26 18.54
N MET A 150 9.30 -13.37 18.43
CA MET A 150 8.80 -14.74 18.34
C MET A 150 8.52 -15.43 19.68
N HIS A 151 8.82 -14.79 20.83
CA HIS A 151 8.46 -15.34 22.13
C HIS A 151 6.93 -15.33 22.29
N PRO A 152 6.31 -16.45 22.75
CA PRO A 152 4.86 -16.52 22.91
C PRO A 152 4.26 -15.40 23.78
N SER A 153 4.95 -15.00 24.85
CA SER A 153 4.51 -13.90 25.72
C SER A 153 4.53 -12.53 25.02
N PHE A 154 5.48 -12.30 24.11
CA PHE A 154 5.53 -11.10 23.29
C PHE A 154 4.37 -11.10 22.28
N MET A 155 4.17 -12.22 21.59
CA MET A 155 3.08 -12.40 20.63
C MET A 155 1.70 -12.24 21.29
N GLU A 156 1.51 -12.77 22.49
CA GLU A 156 0.28 -12.60 23.28
C GLU A 156 0.07 -11.14 23.70
N THR A 157 1.13 -10.41 24.03
CA THR A 157 1.03 -8.95 24.26
C THR A 157 0.60 -8.22 22.99
N CYS A 158 1.11 -8.59 21.81
CA CYS A 158 0.64 -8.05 20.54
C CYS A 158 -0.84 -8.38 20.30
N TRP A 159 -1.30 -9.59 20.63
CA TRP A 159 -2.72 -9.96 20.56
C TRP A 159 -3.56 -9.08 21.48
N TRP A 160 -3.10 -8.85 22.71
CA TRP A 160 -3.79 -7.96 23.65
C TRP A 160 -3.89 -6.53 23.10
N VAL A 161 -2.79 -5.96 22.60
CA VAL A 161 -2.79 -4.60 22.00
C VAL A 161 -3.77 -4.54 20.83
N PHE A 162 -3.71 -5.51 19.92
CA PHE A 162 -4.61 -5.58 18.77
C PHE A 162 -6.08 -5.71 19.22
N GLY A 163 -6.36 -6.54 20.23
CA GLY A 163 -7.68 -6.68 20.84
C GLY A 163 -8.20 -5.39 21.47
N GLN A 164 -7.33 -4.57 22.09
CA GLN A 164 -7.73 -3.25 22.58
C GLN A 164 -8.10 -2.30 21.44
N LEU A 165 -7.35 -2.32 20.33
CA LEU A 165 -7.68 -1.51 19.15
C LEU A 165 -9.00 -1.96 18.52
N TYR A 166 -9.22 -3.28 18.44
CA TYR A 166 -10.46 -3.86 17.93
C TYR A 166 -11.67 -3.45 18.79
N LYS A 167 -11.58 -3.58 20.12
CA LYS A 167 -12.64 -3.16 21.06
C LYS A 167 -12.97 -1.66 20.98
N LYS A 168 -12.01 -0.83 20.58
CA LYS A 168 -12.19 0.61 20.36
C LYS A 168 -12.77 0.96 18.98
N GLY A 169 -13.10 -0.03 18.14
CA GLY A 169 -13.59 0.22 16.77
C GLY A 169 -12.55 0.83 15.82
N LEU A 170 -11.26 0.70 16.18
CA LEU A 170 -10.13 1.22 15.40
C LEU A 170 -9.67 0.25 14.33
N VAL A 171 -10.07 -1.02 14.42
CA VAL A 171 -9.73 -2.05 13.43
C VAL A 171 -10.88 -2.19 12.45
N TYR A 172 -10.59 -2.23 11.15
CA TYR A 172 -11.58 -2.52 10.12
C TYR A 172 -11.00 -3.41 9.03
N HIS A 173 -11.90 -4.11 8.36
CA HIS A 173 -11.61 -4.88 7.16
C HIS A 173 -11.86 -4.01 5.92
N GLY A 174 -10.88 -3.95 5.04
CA GLY A 174 -10.95 -3.26 3.76
C GLY A 174 -10.08 -3.97 2.75
N ALA A 175 -9.59 -3.26 1.74
CA ALA A 175 -8.62 -3.82 0.82
C ALA A 175 -7.43 -2.88 0.60
N ARG A 176 -6.29 -3.49 0.30
CA ARG A 176 -5.14 -2.77 -0.23
C ARG A 176 -4.90 -3.21 -1.65
N VAL A 177 -4.77 -2.23 -2.55
CA VAL A 177 -4.38 -2.50 -3.92
C VAL A 177 -2.88 -2.84 -3.95
N LEU A 178 -2.57 -4.05 -4.40
CA LEU A 178 -1.21 -4.57 -4.48
C LEU A 178 -0.95 -5.14 -5.88
N PRO A 179 0.32 -5.16 -6.32
CA PRO A 179 0.71 -5.97 -7.46
C PRO A 179 0.33 -7.43 -7.22
N TYR A 180 -0.30 -8.07 -8.19
CA TYR A 180 -0.85 -9.41 -8.09
C TYR A 180 -0.47 -10.23 -9.32
N SER A 181 0.03 -11.44 -9.09
CA SER A 181 0.35 -12.39 -10.15
C SER A 181 -0.82 -13.33 -10.35
N THR A 182 -1.49 -13.20 -11.50
CA THR A 182 -2.59 -14.08 -11.92
C THR A 182 -2.11 -15.50 -12.22
N ALA A 183 -0.87 -15.67 -12.69
CA ALA A 183 -0.28 -16.99 -12.92
C ALA A 183 0.04 -17.75 -11.63
N LEU A 184 0.30 -17.04 -10.52
CA LEU A 184 0.68 -17.63 -9.24
C LEU A 184 -0.38 -17.45 -8.15
N ASN A 185 -1.54 -16.86 -8.49
CA ASN A 185 -2.66 -16.61 -7.60
C ASN A 185 -2.27 -15.91 -6.28
N THR A 186 -1.31 -14.97 -6.32
CA THR A 186 -0.76 -14.35 -5.10
C THR A 186 -0.41 -12.88 -5.30
N PRO A 187 -0.60 -12.03 -4.26
CA PRO A 187 -0.01 -10.70 -4.25
C PRO A 187 1.52 -10.75 -4.16
N LEU A 188 2.14 -9.65 -4.59
CA LEU A 188 3.56 -9.36 -4.50
C LEU A 188 3.76 -8.05 -3.73
N SER A 189 4.89 -7.93 -3.07
CA SER A 189 5.33 -6.63 -2.55
C SER A 189 5.67 -5.65 -3.69
N LYS A 190 5.59 -4.35 -3.40
CA LYS A 190 6.02 -3.30 -4.36
C LYS A 190 7.50 -3.48 -4.76
N SER A 191 8.36 -3.94 -3.84
CA SER A 191 9.76 -4.23 -4.13
C SER A 191 9.94 -5.42 -5.08
N GLU A 192 9.24 -6.55 -4.85
CA GLU A 192 9.29 -7.69 -5.78
C GLU A 192 8.75 -7.34 -7.17
N ALA A 193 7.67 -6.55 -7.23
CA ALA A 193 7.09 -6.10 -8.50
C ALA A 193 8.04 -5.16 -9.27
N SER A 194 8.99 -4.53 -8.58
CA SER A 194 9.96 -3.62 -9.19
C SER A 194 11.20 -4.30 -9.77
N GLU A 195 11.41 -5.59 -9.46
CA GLU A 195 12.58 -6.36 -9.94
C GLU A 195 12.56 -6.56 -11.46
N GLU A 196 11.37 -6.64 -12.07
CA GLU A 196 11.21 -7.02 -13.48
C GLU A 196 10.19 -6.11 -14.18
N TYR A 197 10.68 -5.29 -15.10
CA TYR A 197 9.87 -4.46 -15.98
C TYR A 197 10.27 -4.71 -17.43
N LYS A 198 9.27 -4.92 -18.29
CA LYS A 198 9.46 -5.15 -19.72
C LYS A 198 8.70 -4.10 -20.52
N ASP A 199 9.24 -3.75 -21.68
CA ASP A 199 8.49 -2.97 -22.67
C ASP A 199 7.39 -3.85 -23.26
N VAL A 200 6.15 -3.36 -23.21
CA VAL A 200 4.99 -4.03 -23.80
C VAL A 200 4.23 -3.07 -24.68
N GLN A 201 3.55 -3.62 -25.69
CA GLN A 201 2.56 -2.91 -26.47
C GLN A 201 1.19 -3.17 -25.87
N ASP A 202 0.61 -2.16 -25.23
CA ASP A 202 -0.74 -2.21 -24.70
C ASP A 202 -1.70 -1.39 -25.58
N PRO A 203 -3.00 -1.75 -25.59
CA PRO A 203 -4.02 -0.89 -26.17
C PRO A 203 -4.03 0.46 -25.45
N ALA A 204 -4.30 1.53 -26.17
CA ALA A 204 -4.54 2.85 -25.61
C ALA A 204 -5.85 3.36 -26.22
N ILE A 205 -6.91 3.40 -25.41
CA ILE A 205 -8.25 3.74 -25.90
C ILE A 205 -8.80 4.96 -25.16
N THR A 206 -9.56 5.76 -25.89
CA THR A 206 -10.42 6.79 -25.32
C THR A 206 -11.87 6.35 -25.50
N VAL A 207 -12.62 6.34 -24.41
CA VAL A 207 -14.04 5.95 -24.38
C VAL A 207 -14.90 7.12 -23.89
N ASN A 208 -16.13 7.21 -24.39
CA ASN A 208 -17.09 8.24 -24.01
C ASN A 208 -18.04 7.77 -22.89
N PHE A 209 -18.47 8.73 -22.08
CA PHE A 209 -19.45 8.57 -21.01
C PHE A 209 -20.47 9.71 -21.15
N PRO A 210 -21.65 9.46 -21.75
CA PRO A 210 -22.65 10.49 -21.95
C PRO A 210 -23.10 11.08 -20.62
N VAL A 211 -23.20 12.39 -20.58
CA VAL A 211 -23.81 13.11 -19.45
C VAL A 211 -25.29 12.73 -19.39
N LEU A 212 -25.79 12.41 -18.20
CA LEU A 212 -27.22 12.11 -18.03
C LEU A 212 -28.08 13.36 -18.22
N PRO A 213 -29.36 13.21 -18.63
CA PRO A 213 -30.31 14.31 -18.75
C PRO A 213 -30.43 15.13 -17.46
N ILE A 214 -30.74 16.42 -17.58
CA ILE A 214 -30.76 17.35 -16.45
C ILE A 214 -31.74 16.93 -15.33
N GLU A 215 -32.80 16.22 -15.69
CA GLU A 215 -33.81 15.70 -14.77
C GLU A 215 -33.24 14.61 -13.86
N GLU A 216 -32.25 13.85 -14.35
CA GLU A 216 -31.55 12.78 -13.62
C GLU A 216 -30.32 13.29 -12.84
N GLN A 217 -29.98 14.57 -12.99
CA GLN A 217 -28.85 15.19 -12.30
C GLN A 217 -29.23 15.68 -10.89
N PRO A 218 -28.31 15.57 -9.91
CA PRO A 218 -28.45 16.22 -8.61
C PRO A 218 -28.65 17.73 -8.75
N GLU A 219 -29.48 18.33 -7.89
CA GLU A 219 -29.82 19.75 -7.96
C GLU A 219 -28.59 20.68 -8.02
N GLY A 220 -27.58 20.39 -7.19
CA GLY A 220 -26.36 21.20 -7.09
C GLY A 220 -25.48 21.26 -8.34
N VAL A 221 -25.71 20.38 -9.34
CA VAL A 221 -24.90 20.35 -10.58
C VAL A 221 -25.70 20.72 -11.82
N ARG A 222 -27.02 20.93 -11.70
CA ARG A 222 -27.91 21.19 -12.84
C ARG A 222 -27.51 22.42 -13.63
N GLN A 223 -27.03 23.47 -12.96
CA GLN A 223 -26.58 24.69 -13.63
C GLN A 223 -25.40 24.40 -14.58
N SER A 224 -24.34 23.78 -14.08
CA SER A 224 -23.15 23.46 -14.89
C SER A 224 -23.49 22.50 -16.04
N VAL A 225 -24.41 21.56 -15.83
CA VAL A 225 -24.91 20.68 -16.89
C VAL A 225 -25.71 21.46 -17.93
N GLN A 226 -26.61 22.36 -17.52
CA GLN A 226 -27.39 23.19 -18.44
C GLN A 226 -26.48 24.07 -19.31
N GLU A 227 -25.49 24.73 -18.70
CA GLU A 227 -24.52 25.55 -19.43
C GLU A 227 -23.76 24.73 -20.49
N ALA A 228 -23.36 23.51 -20.15
CA ALA A 228 -22.71 22.59 -21.08
C ALA A 228 -23.64 22.16 -22.24
N LEU A 229 -24.90 21.87 -21.94
CA LEU A 229 -25.91 21.48 -22.94
C LEU A 229 -26.27 22.66 -23.87
N ASP A 230 -26.41 23.87 -23.33
CA ASP A 230 -26.67 25.09 -24.10
C ASP A 230 -25.51 25.40 -25.05
N ALA A 231 -24.28 25.30 -24.55
CA ALA A 231 -23.07 25.46 -25.37
C ALA A 231 -23.00 24.41 -26.49
N ALA A 232 -23.45 23.19 -26.23
CA ALA A 232 -23.47 22.09 -27.18
C ALA A 232 -24.54 22.21 -28.27
N GLN A 233 -25.50 23.15 -28.18
CA GLN A 233 -26.50 23.42 -29.21
C GLN A 233 -27.26 22.17 -29.70
N GLY A 234 -27.71 21.34 -28.75
CA GLY A 234 -28.48 20.12 -29.03
C GLY A 234 -27.63 18.90 -29.42
N LYS A 235 -26.31 18.99 -29.35
CA LYS A 235 -25.39 17.84 -29.49
C LYS A 235 -25.23 17.08 -28.17
N ASN A 236 -24.91 15.80 -28.24
CA ASN A 236 -24.69 14.99 -27.04
C ASN A 236 -23.38 15.39 -26.34
N VAL A 237 -23.47 15.75 -25.07
CA VAL A 237 -22.31 16.04 -24.23
C VAL A 237 -21.83 14.76 -23.56
N ASN A 238 -20.54 14.50 -23.65
CA ASN A 238 -19.91 13.30 -23.12
C ASN A 238 -18.64 13.67 -22.37
N PHE A 239 -18.42 13.05 -21.21
CA PHE A 239 -17.07 12.92 -20.69
C PHE A 239 -16.30 11.93 -21.54
N VAL A 240 -14.98 12.07 -21.58
CA VAL A 240 -14.09 11.10 -22.20
C VAL A 240 -13.00 10.72 -21.22
N ALA A 241 -12.68 9.44 -21.14
CA ALA A 241 -11.53 8.97 -20.35
C ALA A 241 -10.61 8.14 -21.22
N TRP A 242 -9.31 8.24 -20.94
CA TRP A 242 -8.26 7.49 -21.62
C TRP A 242 -7.73 6.39 -20.70
N THR A 243 -7.54 5.18 -21.22
CA THR A 243 -6.99 4.06 -20.46
C THR A 243 -6.11 3.16 -21.32
N THR A 244 -5.12 2.55 -20.69
CA THR A 244 -4.29 1.47 -21.26
C THR A 244 -4.72 0.08 -20.81
N THR A 245 -5.78 0.00 -19.98
CA THR A 245 -6.26 -1.25 -19.40
C THR A 245 -7.76 -1.43 -19.61
N PRO A 246 -8.23 -1.67 -20.86
CA PRO A 246 -9.65 -1.85 -21.16
C PRO A 246 -10.36 -2.86 -20.25
N TRP A 247 -9.67 -3.92 -19.83
CA TRP A 247 -10.17 -4.92 -18.87
C TRP A 247 -10.64 -4.36 -17.51
N THR A 248 -10.25 -3.15 -17.14
CA THR A 248 -10.75 -2.53 -15.90
C THR A 248 -12.10 -1.84 -16.08
N LEU A 249 -12.51 -1.51 -17.32
CA LEU A 249 -13.72 -0.75 -17.62
C LEU A 249 -15.05 -1.38 -17.14
N PRO A 250 -15.22 -2.73 -17.16
CA PRO A 250 -16.41 -3.36 -16.56
C PRO A 250 -16.59 -3.07 -15.07
N SER A 251 -15.52 -2.70 -14.36
CA SER A 251 -15.53 -2.38 -12.93
C SER A 251 -15.50 -0.87 -12.65
N ASN A 252 -15.80 -0.05 -13.66
CA ASN A 252 -15.89 1.39 -13.51
C ASN A 252 -17.06 1.78 -12.58
N VAL A 253 -16.81 2.66 -11.61
CA VAL A 253 -17.85 3.20 -10.72
C VAL A 253 -17.85 4.72 -10.60
N ALA A 254 -16.84 5.41 -11.15
CA ALA A 254 -16.78 6.87 -11.17
C ALA A 254 -15.83 7.39 -12.27
N LEU A 255 -15.84 8.69 -12.49
CA LEU A 255 -14.78 9.41 -13.20
C LEU A 255 -14.07 10.34 -12.21
N CYS A 256 -12.80 10.70 -12.45
CA CYS A 256 -12.08 11.66 -11.63
C CYS A 256 -11.50 12.80 -12.46
N ALA A 257 -11.67 14.02 -11.97
CA ALA A 257 -11.15 15.25 -12.55
C ALA A 257 -10.31 16.02 -11.52
N HIS A 258 -9.30 16.76 -11.96
CA HIS A 258 -8.60 17.71 -11.10
C HIS A 258 -9.50 18.92 -10.77
N PRO A 259 -9.64 19.36 -9.50
CA PRO A 259 -10.54 20.45 -9.12
C PRO A 259 -10.18 21.81 -9.73
N ASP A 260 -8.88 22.09 -9.90
CA ASP A 260 -8.41 23.41 -10.32
C ASP A 260 -8.20 23.61 -11.82
N TYR A 261 -8.29 22.55 -12.64
CA TYR A 261 -8.02 22.68 -14.08
C TYR A 261 -9.25 23.16 -14.85
N GLU A 262 -9.01 23.79 -16.01
CA GLU A 262 -10.04 24.19 -16.97
C GLU A 262 -10.26 23.10 -18.02
N TYR A 263 -11.49 22.60 -18.12
CA TYR A 263 -11.94 21.63 -19.09
C TYR A 263 -12.61 22.31 -20.27
N LEU A 264 -12.18 21.92 -21.46
CA LEU A 264 -12.72 22.39 -22.73
C LEU A 264 -13.90 21.51 -23.15
N LEU A 265 -14.89 22.14 -23.78
CA LEU A 265 -15.90 21.42 -24.55
C LEU A 265 -15.46 21.40 -26.01
N VAL A 266 -15.29 20.22 -26.58
CA VAL A 266 -14.76 20.03 -27.94
C VAL A 266 -15.80 19.29 -28.77
N LEU A 267 -16.41 19.98 -29.74
CA LEU A 267 -17.26 19.35 -30.76
C LEU A 267 -16.38 18.57 -31.73
N ASP A 268 -16.55 17.26 -31.77
CA ASP A 268 -15.99 16.40 -32.79
C ASP A 268 -16.95 16.34 -33.99
N LYS A 269 -16.48 16.76 -35.17
CA LYS A 269 -17.34 16.90 -36.35
C LYS A 269 -17.63 15.57 -37.06
N GLU A 270 -16.86 14.52 -36.74
CA GLU A 270 -17.06 13.18 -37.32
C GLU A 270 -18.19 12.45 -36.60
N SER A 271 -18.18 12.46 -35.26
CA SER A 271 -19.20 11.82 -34.43
C SER A 271 -20.36 12.72 -34.05
N ASP A 272 -20.27 14.03 -34.30
CA ASP A 272 -21.27 15.04 -33.95
C ASP A 272 -21.56 15.11 -32.43
N ASN A 273 -20.57 14.74 -31.62
CA ASN A 273 -20.60 14.74 -30.16
C ASN A 273 -19.69 15.84 -29.58
N VAL A 274 -20.04 16.32 -28.39
CA VAL A 274 -19.21 17.24 -27.61
C VAL A 274 -18.49 16.47 -26.50
N TYR A 275 -17.17 16.60 -26.46
CA TYR A 275 -16.31 15.95 -25.47
C TYR A 275 -15.77 16.95 -24.44
N ILE A 276 -15.93 16.64 -23.16
CA ILE A 276 -15.34 17.39 -22.04
C ILE A 276 -13.95 16.80 -21.75
N MET A 277 -12.90 17.61 -21.88
CA MET A 277 -11.52 17.16 -21.70
C MET A 277 -10.55 18.32 -21.43
N LEU A 278 -9.34 18.02 -20.95
CA LEU A 278 -8.24 19.01 -20.93
C LEU A 278 -7.65 19.21 -22.33
N GLU A 279 -6.96 20.34 -22.53
CA GLU A 279 -6.29 20.67 -23.80
C GLU A 279 -5.30 19.58 -24.26
N ALA A 280 -4.61 18.92 -23.31
CA ALA A 280 -3.72 17.80 -23.62
C ALA A 280 -4.43 16.65 -24.36
N GLY A 281 -5.72 16.46 -24.09
CA GLY A 281 -6.56 15.46 -24.73
C GLY A 281 -6.75 15.67 -26.23
N LEU A 282 -6.61 16.90 -26.74
CA LEU A 282 -6.66 17.16 -28.18
C LEU A 282 -5.59 16.37 -28.94
N LYS A 283 -4.39 16.23 -28.36
CA LYS A 283 -3.30 15.44 -28.98
C LYS A 283 -3.63 13.95 -28.97
N VAL A 284 -4.32 13.45 -27.95
CA VAL A 284 -4.74 12.05 -27.86
C VAL A 284 -5.75 11.71 -28.95
N LEU A 285 -6.77 12.55 -29.14
CA LEU A 285 -7.82 12.30 -30.14
C LEU A 285 -7.32 12.58 -31.56
N TYR A 286 -6.67 13.72 -31.78
CA TYR A 286 -6.40 14.23 -33.13
C TYR A 286 -4.96 14.10 -33.62
N LYS A 287 -4.03 13.51 -32.84
CA LYS A 287 -2.57 13.37 -33.08
C LYS A 287 -1.83 14.70 -33.29
N ASP A 288 -2.22 15.48 -34.30
CA ASP A 288 -1.74 16.84 -34.59
C ASP A 288 -2.93 17.82 -34.65
N PRO A 289 -3.30 18.43 -33.50
CA PRO A 289 -4.43 19.36 -33.42
C PRO A 289 -4.29 20.56 -34.37
N LYS A 290 -3.06 20.98 -34.70
CA LYS A 290 -2.85 22.13 -35.60
C LYS A 290 -3.26 21.82 -37.05
N LYS A 291 -3.12 20.56 -37.47
CA LYS A 291 -3.53 20.08 -38.80
C LYS A 291 -4.95 19.52 -38.84
N ALA A 292 -5.54 19.25 -37.68
CA ALA A 292 -6.88 18.68 -37.55
C ALA A 292 -7.98 19.72 -37.26
N LYS A 293 -7.74 21.01 -37.52
CA LYS A 293 -8.71 22.10 -37.28
C LYS A 293 -10.06 21.89 -37.97
N ASP A 294 -10.07 21.16 -39.09
CA ASP A 294 -11.30 20.85 -39.81
C ASP A 294 -12.08 19.70 -39.18
N LYS A 295 -11.49 18.94 -38.24
CA LYS A 295 -12.09 17.76 -37.61
C LYS A 295 -12.82 18.06 -36.30
N PHE A 296 -12.46 19.14 -35.63
CA PHE A 296 -13.06 19.51 -34.35
C PHE A 296 -13.25 21.01 -34.21
N GLN A 297 -14.05 21.42 -33.25
CA GLN A 297 -14.24 22.82 -32.86
C GLN A 297 -14.26 22.91 -31.33
N THR A 298 -13.37 23.71 -30.76
CA THR A 298 -13.43 24.05 -29.34
C THR A 298 -14.55 25.08 -29.13
N LEU A 299 -15.49 24.77 -28.25
CA LEU A 299 -16.59 25.67 -27.90
C LEU A 299 -16.09 26.78 -26.96
N PRO A 300 -16.76 27.96 -26.93
CA PRO A 300 -16.33 29.07 -26.09
C PRO A 300 -16.40 28.78 -24.58
N LEU A 301 -17.31 27.90 -24.16
CA LEU A 301 -17.46 27.52 -22.76
C LEU A 301 -16.28 26.68 -22.28
N LYS A 302 -15.78 27.03 -21.10
CA LYS A 302 -14.87 26.22 -20.31
C LYS A 302 -15.47 26.00 -18.94
N LEU A 303 -15.25 24.83 -18.38
CA LEU A 303 -15.70 24.48 -17.03
C LEU A 303 -14.48 24.23 -16.15
N LYS A 304 -14.45 24.81 -14.95
CA LYS A 304 -13.47 24.44 -13.94
C LYS A 304 -13.79 23.04 -13.43
N GLY A 305 -12.77 22.25 -13.11
CA GLY A 305 -12.97 20.88 -12.62
C GLY A 305 -13.88 20.79 -11.40
N SER A 306 -13.83 21.78 -10.50
CA SER A 306 -14.75 21.89 -9.36
C SER A 306 -16.23 21.94 -9.76
N GLU A 307 -16.55 22.41 -10.96
CA GLU A 307 -17.91 22.49 -11.51
C GLU A 307 -18.37 21.14 -12.11
N LEU A 308 -17.43 20.22 -12.35
CA LEU A 308 -17.75 18.88 -12.83
C LEU A 308 -18.15 17.93 -11.70
N ALA A 309 -17.78 18.24 -10.45
CA ALA A 309 -18.04 17.39 -9.28
C ALA A 309 -19.52 17.00 -9.18
N GLY A 310 -19.78 15.69 -9.09
CA GLY A 310 -21.11 15.15 -8.88
C GLY A 310 -21.96 15.01 -10.14
N ILE A 311 -21.53 15.52 -11.30
CA ILE A 311 -22.24 15.31 -12.57
C ILE A 311 -22.29 13.81 -12.86
N ARG A 312 -23.50 13.30 -13.10
CA ARG A 312 -23.76 11.89 -13.41
C ARG A 312 -23.63 11.60 -14.89
N TYR A 313 -23.17 10.40 -15.19
CA TYR A 313 -22.98 9.90 -16.55
C TYR A 313 -23.60 8.52 -16.73
N LYS A 314 -23.90 8.17 -17.98
CA LYS A 314 -24.35 6.83 -18.34
C LYS A 314 -23.15 5.86 -18.31
N PRO A 315 -23.15 4.81 -17.46
CA PRO A 315 -22.03 3.88 -17.38
C PRO A 315 -21.81 3.10 -18.67
N LEU A 316 -20.59 2.57 -18.83
CA LEU A 316 -20.22 1.72 -19.97
C LEU A 316 -20.90 0.35 -19.91
N PHE A 317 -21.05 -0.19 -18.70
CA PHE A 317 -21.65 -1.50 -18.45
C PHE A 317 -22.69 -1.40 -17.34
N THR A 318 -23.69 -2.27 -17.36
CA THR A 318 -24.79 -2.26 -16.39
C THR A 318 -24.62 -3.27 -15.25
N TYR A 319 -23.57 -4.11 -15.27
CA TYR A 319 -23.36 -5.22 -14.33
C TYR A 319 -23.48 -4.81 -12.85
N PHE A 320 -22.88 -3.68 -12.48
CA PHE A 320 -22.86 -3.17 -11.11
C PHE A 320 -23.79 -1.96 -10.89
N HIS A 321 -24.66 -1.66 -11.86
CA HIS A 321 -25.47 -0.45 -11.81
C HIS A 321 -26.41 -0.42 -10.60
N SER A 322 -27.10 -1.52 -10.30
CA SER A 322 -28.02 -1.62 -9.16
C SER A 322 -27.35 -1.36 -7.81
N GLN A 323 -26.09 -1.77 -7.65
CA GLN A 323 -25.33 -1.63 -6.42
C GLN A 323 -24.77 -0.20 -6.23
N PHE A 324 -24.43 0.48 -7.32
CA PHE A 324 -23.72 1.76 -7.28
C PHE A 324 -24.50 2.98 -7.76
N LYS A 325 -25.68 2.85 -8.39
CA LYS A 325 -26.45 3.98 -8.95
C LYS A 325 -26.69 5.16 -8.00
N ASP A 326 -26.84 4.89 -6.71
CA ASP A 326 -27.17 5.92 -5.72
C ASP A 326 -25.91 6.62 -5.16
N PHE A 327 -24.73 6.05 -5.40
CA PHE A 327 -23.47 6.46 -4.75
C PHE A 327 -22.37 6.84 -5.74
N GLY A 328 -22.26 6.10 -6.85
CA GLY A 328 -21.25 6.25 -7.91
C GLY A 328 -21.81 6.84 -9.21
N PHE A 329 -21.22 6.43 -10.33
CA PHE A 329 -21.49 6.88 -11.71
C PHE A 329 -21.58 8.40 -11.85
N LYS A 330 -20.66 9.08 -11.15
CA LYS A 330 -20.51 10.53 -11.11
C LYS A 330 -19.04 10.92 -11.20
N VAL A 331 -18.78 12.19 -11.49
CA VAL A 331 -17.42 12.76 -11.45
C VAL A 331 -17.03 13.06 -10.00
N LEU A 332 -15.86 12.57 -9.59
CA LEU A 332 -15.18 12.85 -8.33
C LEU A 332 -14.00 13.79 -8.59
N LEU A 333 -13.45 14.38 -7.52
CA LEU A 333 -12.32 15.30 -7.62
C LEU A 333 -11.12 14.80 -6.85
N ASP A 334 -9.94 14.93 -7.43
CA ASP A 334 -8.67 14.69 -6.75
C ASP A 334 -7.51 15.34 -7.50
N THR A 335 -6.46 15.73 -6.79
CA THR A 335 -5.29 16.41 -7.36
C THR A 335 -4.26 15.46 -7.98
N TYR A 336 -4.44 14.14 -7.89
CA TYR A 336 -3.55 13.18 -8.57
C TYR A 336 -3.68 13.22 -10.11
N VAL A 337 -4.81 13.70 -10.63
CA VAL A 337 -5.06 13.82 -12.07
C VAL A 337 -4.11 14.85 -12.66
N LYS A 338 -3.27 14.43 -13.61
CA LYS A 338 -2.27 15.29 -14.25
C LYS A 338 -2.83 16.05 -15.45
N GLN A 339 -2.30 17.25 -15.67
CA GLN A 339 -2.75 18.14 -16.74
C GLN A 339 -2.29 17.70 -18.15
N ASP A 340 -1.18 16.97 -18.24
CA ASP A 340 -0.45 16.66 -19.48
C ASP A 340 -0.53 15.20 -19.93
N GLU A 341 -1.25 14.35 -19.20
CA GLU A 341 -1.43 12.92 -19.52
C GLU A 341 -2.88 12.60 -19.91
N GLY A 342 -3.04 11.78 -20.96
CA GLY A 342 -4.35 11.33 -21.43
C GLY A 342 -5.27 12.48 -21.86
N VAL A 343 -6.51 12.44 -21.38
CA VAL A 343 -7.56 13.44 -21.70
C VAL A 343 -7.95 14.29 -20.49
N GLY A 344 -7.27 14.12 -19.36
CA GLY A 344 -7.51 14.87 -18.12
C GLY A 344 -8.73 14.44 -17.30
N ILE A 345 -9.45 13.41 -17.72
CA ILE A 345 -10.46 12.72 -16.91
C ILE A 345 -10.08 11.25 -16.86
N VAL A 346 -10.05 10.69 -15.65
CA VAL A 346 -9.59 9.32 -15.39
C VAL A 346 -10.78 8.46 -15.00
N HIS A 347 -10.95 7.31 -15.64
CA HIS A 347 -11.97 6.35 -15.20
C HIS A 347 -11.54 5.72 -13.87
N GLN A 348 -12.49 5.46 -12.97
CA GLN A 348 -12.19 4.93 -11.64
C GLN A 348 -12.69 3.50 -11.51
N SER A 349 -11.77 2.57 -11.26
CA SER A 349 -12.03 1.14 -11.02
C SER A 349 -11.34 0.71 -9.72
N PRO A 350 -11.98 0.94 -8.56
CA PRO A 350 -11.33 0.96 -7.25
C PRO A 350 -10.69 -0.38 -6.84
N ALA A 351 -11.13 -1.50 -7.41
CA ALA A 351 -10.48 -2.79 -7.16
C ALA A 351 -9.11 -2.93 -7.85
N PHE A 352 -8.73 -2.03 -8.75
CA PHE A 352 -7.55 -2.16 -9.61
C PHE A 352 -6.64 -0.93 -9.63
N GLY A 353 -6.93 0.10 -8.83
CA GLY A 353 -6.11 1.31 -8.69
C GLY A 353 -6.02 1.79 -7.24
N GLU A 354 -4.82 2.11 -6.76
CA GLU A 354 -4.61 2.58 -5.37
C GLU A 354 -5.31 3.93 -5.14
N ASP A 355 -5.10 4.90 -6.04
CA ASP A 355 -5.78 6.20 -5.98
C ASP A 355 -7.30 6.04 -6.16
N ASP A 356 -7.74 5.23 -7.12
CA ASP A 356 -9.16 4.91 -7.35
C ASP A 356 -9.85 4.37 -6.09
N TYR A 357 -9.17 3.49 -5.35
CA TYR A 357 -9.65 2.96 -4.07
C TYR A 357 -9.77 4.06 -3.02
N GLN A 358 -8.71 4.84 -2.82
CA GLN A 358 -8.68 5.88 -1.77
C GLN A 358 -9.71 6.98 -2.03
N ILE A 359 -9.83 7.44 -3.27
CA ILE A 359 -10.80 8.47 -3.67
C ILE A 359 -12.21 7.92 -3.49
N SER A 360 -12.49 6.72 -4.00
CA SER A 360 -13.83 6.13 -3.87
C SER A 360 -14.21 5.86 -2.42
N TRP A 361 -13.25 5.51 -1.56
CA TRP A 361 -13.46 5.35 -0.13
C TRP A 361 -13.77 6.69 0.55
N ARG A 362 -12.95 7.72 0.29
CA ARG A 362 -13.13 9.08 0.84
C ARG A 362 -14.47 9.69 0.43
N GLU A 363 -14.85 9.56 -0.83
CA GLU A 363 -16.10 10.09 -1.38
C GLU A 363 -17.33 9.21 -1.06
N GLY A 364 -17.13 8.14 -0.29
CA GLY A 364 -18.18 7.22 0.12
C GLY A 364 -18.80 6.42 -1.02
N VAL A 365 -18.14 6.32 -2.19
CA VAL A 365 -18.57 5.45 -3.30
C VAL A 365 -18.38 3.98 -2.92
N ILE A 366 -17.31 3.65 -2.21
CA ILE A 366 -17.09 2.34 -1.58
C ILE A 366 -16.93 2.52 -0.06
N ASN A 367 -17.20 1.48 0.71
CA ASN A 367 -16.96 1.45 2.15
C ASN A 367 -16.82 -0.01 2.63
N ALA A 368 -16.81 -0.23 3.95
CA ALA A 368 -16.69 -1.58 4.52
C ALA A 368 -17.80 -2.54 4.07
N ASP A 369 -19.03 -2.04 3.87
CA ASP A 369 -20.20 -2.84 3.50
C ASP A 369 -20.41 -2.92 1.98
N ARG A 370 -19.96 -1.90 1.25
CA ARG A 370 -19.99 -1.80 -0.21
C ARG A 370 -18.57 -1.84 -0.75
N GLN A 371 -18.07 -3.06 -0.89
CA GLN A 371 -16.78 -3.36 -1.48
C GLN A 371 -16.74 -2.99 -2.98
N PRO A 372 -15.57 -2.67 -3.54
CA PRO A 372 -15.44 -2.33 -4.95
C PRO A 372 -15.73 -3.54 -5.86
N PRO A 373 -16.27 -3.33 -7.08
CA PRO A 373 -16.44 -4.41 -8.05
C PRO A 373 -15.11 -5.08 -8.38
N ASN A 374 -15.00 -6.39 -8.16
CA ASN A 374 -13.81 -7.19 -8.43
C ASN A 374 -14.20 -8.53 -9.06
N PRO A 375 -14.69 -8.54 -10.32
CA PRO A 375 -15.28 -9.71 -10.95
C PRO A 375 -14.23 -10.68 -11.48
N LEU A 376 -13.11 -10.85 -10.79
CA LEU A 376 -12.02 -11.73 -11.21
C LEU A 376 -11.83 -12.88 -10.22
N ASN A 377 -11.66 -14.10 -10.71
CA ASN A 377 -11.19 -15.21 -9.89
C ASN A 377 -9.69 -15.03 -9.53
N ALA A 378 -9.11 -15.94 -8.74
CA ALA A 378 -7.69 -15.87 -8.37
C ALA A 378 -6.75 -15.89 -9.60
N ALA A 379 -7.13 -16.59 -10.67
CA ALA A 379 -6.37 -16.70 -11.91
C ALA A 379 -6.50 -15.48 -12.83
N GLY A 380 -7.24 -14.43 -12.43
CA GLY A 380 -7.43 -13.23 -13.24
C GLY A 380 -8.37 -13.42 -14.43
N GLU A 381 -9.33 -14.34 -14.32
CA GLU A 381 -10.39 -14.55 -15.30
C GLU A 381 -11.71 -13.98 -14.77
N TYR A 382 -12.56 -13.46 -15.66
CA TYR A 382 -13.85 -12.94 -15.24
C TYR A 382 -14.77 -14.02 -14.67
N THR A 383 -15.50 -13.66 -13.62
CA THR A 383 -16.56 -14.46 -13.00
C THR A 383 -17.91 -14.21 -13.67
N SER A 384 -18.93 -14.94 -13.23
CA SER A 384 -20.33 -14.77 -13.67
C SER A 384 -20.93 -13.39 -13.39
N GLU A 385 -20.28 -12.54 -12.59
CA GLU A 385 -20.69 -11.15 -12.39
C GLU A 385 -20.55 -10.30 -13.67
N VAL A 386 -19.66 -10.71 -14.58
CA VAL A 386 -19.45 -10.09 -15.89
C VAL A 386 -19.63 -11.16 -16.97
N PRO A 387 -20.88 -11.53 -17.29
CA PRO A 387 -21.19 -12.71 -18.10
C PRO A 387 -20.65 -12.63 -19.53
N ASP A 388 -20.55 -11.44 -20.13
CA ASP A 388 -20.06 -11.28 -21.51
C ASP A 388 -18.58 -11.66 -21.68
N PHE A 389 -17.81 -11.69 -20.59
CA PHE A 389 -16.37 -12.01 -20.61
C PHE A 389 -16.01 -13.17 -19.67
N GLU A 390 -16.99 -13.88 -19.12
CA GLU A 390 -16.79 -14.97 -18.16
C GLU A 390 -15.75 -16.00 -18.65
N GLY A 391 -14.84 -16.39 -17.75
CA GLY A 391 -13.75 -17.31 -18.05
C GLY A 391 -12.60 -16.73 -18.89
N GLN A 392 -12.69 -15.50 -19.37
CA GLN A 392 -11.61 -14.86 -20.11
C GLN A 392 -10.60 -14.21 -19.17
N HIS A 393 -9.32 -14.53 -19.35
CA HIS A 393 -8.23 -13.83 -18.64
C HIS A 393 -8.18 -12.34 -19.06
N VAL A 394 -7.89 -11.44 -18.12
CA VAL A 394 -7.91 -9.96 -18.30
C VAL A 394 -7.30 -9.46 -19.62
N LYS A 395 -6.09 -9.89 -19.98
CA LYS A 395 -5.40 -9.47 -21.21
C LYS A 395 -6.04 -10.03 -22.49
N ALA A 396 -6.69 -11.19 -22.42
CA ALA A 396 -7.43 -11.76 -23.54
C ALA A 396 -8.77 -11.02 -23.74
N ALA A 397 -9.39 -10.61 -22.63
CA ALA A 397 -10.66 -9.89 -22.62
C ALA A 397 -10.55 -8.48 -23.23
N ASP A 398 -9.39 -7.81 -23.15
CA ASP A 398 -9.17 -6.46 -23.71
C ASP A 398 -9.72 -6.33 -25.15
N LYS A 399 -9.45 -7.31 -26.01
CA LYS A 399 -9.94 -7.30 -27.41
C LYS A 399 -11.47 -7.36 -27.48
N ASN A 400 -12.10 -8.21 -26.67
CA ASN A 400 -13.54 -8.42 -26.69
C ASN A 400 -14.29 -7.25 -26.05
N ILE A 401 -13.74 -6.67 -24.98
CA ILE A 401 -14.25 -5.45 -24.35
C ILE A 401 -14.21 -4.29 -25.34
N MET A 402 -13.08 -4.07 -26.02
CA MET A 402 -13.00 -3.03 -27.04
C MET A 402 -14.02 -3.26 -28.16
N LYS A 403 -14.20 -4.49 -28.63
CA LYS A 403 -15.19 -4.81 -29.67
C LYS A 403 -16.62 -4.55 -29.21
N HIS A 404 -16.95 -4.90 -27.97
CA HIS A 404 -18.26 -4.62 -27.38
C HIS A 404 -18.52 -3.11 -27.33
N LEU A 405 -17.57 -2.34 -26.80
CA LEU A 405 -17.67 -0.88 -26.72
C LEU A 405 -17.70 -0.19 -28.09
N GLU A 406 -16.99 -0.72 -29.09
CA GLU A 406 -17.09 -0.27 -30.48
C GLU A 406 -18.50 -0.49 -31.03
N GLY A 407 -19.12 -1.65 -30.76
CA GLY A 407 -20.48 -1.97 -31.16
C GLY A 407 -21.54 -1.07 -30.52
N GLU A 408 -21.27 -0.53 -29.33
CA GLU A 408 -22.12 0.45 -28.65
C GLU A 408 -21.79 1.91 -29.00
N GLY A 409 -20.83 2.17 -29.89
CA GLY A 409 -20.41 3.54 -30.23
C GLY A 409 -19.71 4.28 -29.08
N ARG A 410 -19.11 3.54 -28.13
CA ARG A 410 -18.44 4.09 -26.95
C ARG A 410 -16.98 4.43 -27.17
N VAL A 411 -16.32 3.80 -28.14
CA VAL A 411 -14.90 4.04 -28.43
C VAL A 411 -14.74 5.28 -29.30
N VAL A 412 -14.13 6.33 -28.76
CA VAL A 412 -13.83 7.59 -29.46
C VAL A 412 -12.52 7.45 -30.25
N ARG A 413 -11.51 6.83 -29.64
CA ARG A 413 -10.20 6.68 -30.24
C ARG A 413 -9.56 5.36 -29.81
N LYS A 414 -8.89 4.71 -30.76
CA LYS A 414 -8.11 3.50 -30.54
C LYS A 414 -6.70 3.67 -31.07
N SER A 415 -5.72 3.38 -30.25
CA SER A 415 -4.30 3.33 -30.60
C SER A 415 -3.59 2.26 -29.78
N GLN A 416 -2.27 2.19 -29.95
CA GLN A 416 -1.39 1.37 -29.13
C GLN A 416 -0.27 2.25 -28.59
N ILE A 417 0.24 1.89 -27.41
CA ILE A 417 1.36 2.55 -26.78
C ILE A 417 2.39 1.51 -26.36
N THR A 418 3.67 1.86 -26.50
CA THR A 418 4.77 1.08 -25.92
C THR A 418 5.21 1.74 -24.64
N HIS A 419 5.18 0.98 -23.54
CA HIS A 419 5.58 1.47 -22.21
C HIS A 419 6.14 0.34 -21.36
N ARG A 420 6.82 0.70 -20.27
CA ARG A 420 7.33 -0.26 -19.30
C ARG A 420 6.22 -0.76 -18.39
N TYR A 421 6.01 -2.07 -18.37
CA TYR A 421 4.97 -2.71 -17.56
C TYR A 421 5.57 -3.75 -16.60
N PRO A 422 5.10 -3.81 -15.34
CA PRO A 422 5.63 -4.72 -14.34
C PRO A 422 5.26 -6.17 -14.66
N HIS A 423 6.24 -7.06 -14.56
CA HIS A 423 6.07 -8.50 -14.75
C HIS A 423 6.45 -9.25 -13.47
N CYS A 424 5.83 -10.41 -13.27
CA CYS A 424 6.18 -11.24 -12.12
C CYS A 424 7.63 -11.72 -12.29
N PRO A 425 8.53 -11.47 -11.32
CA PRO A 425 9.91 -11.93 -11.43
C PRO A 425 10.03 -13.46 -11.49
N ARG A 426 8.99 -14.18 -11.05
CA ARG A 426 8.90 -15.64 -11.01
C ARG A 426 8.29 -16.24 -12.28
N SER A 427 7.02 -15.95 -12.57
CA SER A 427 6.31 -16.51 -13.74
C SER A 427 6.62 -15.79 -15.06
N LYS A 428 7.25 -14.61 -14.99
CA LYS A 428 7.51 -13.72 -16.14
C LYS A 428 6.25 -13.26 -16.88
N THR A 429 5.07 -13.44 -16.30
CA THR A 429 3.78 -12.94 -16.82
C THR A 429 3.51 -11.51 -16.34
N PRO A 430 2.68 -10.72 -17.06
CA PRO A 430 2.29 -9.38 -16.62
C PRO A 430 1.61 -9.41 -15.24
N LEU A 431 1.90 -8.43 -14.39
CA LEU A 431 1.20 -8.24 -13.11
C LEU A 431 -0.03 -7.35 -13.31
N ILE A 432 -1.06 -7.56 -12.49
CA ILE A 432 -2.16 -6.60 -12.36
C ILE A 432 -2.07 -5.91 -11.00
N GLN A 433 -2.63 -4.71 -10.89
CA GLN A 433 -2.97 -4.14 -9.58
C GLN A 433 -4.31 -4.73 -9.17
N ARG A 434 -4.43 -5.20 -7.94
CA ARG A 434 -5.67 -5.81 -7.44
C ARG A 434 -5.86 -5.50 -5.96
N ALA A 435 -7.08 -5.16 -5.58
CA ALA A 435 -7.55 -5.03 -4.22
C ALA A 435 -7.50 -6.40 -3.54
N VAL A 436 -6.63 -6.53 -2.55
CA VAL A 436 -6.48 -7.72 -1.71
C VAL A 436 -7.11 -7.41 -0.36
N PRO A 437 -8.03 -8.26 0.15
CA PRO A 437 -8.58 -8.12 1.49
C PRO A 437 -7.48 -7.93 2.54
N SER A 438 -7.66 -6.95 3.41
CA SER A 438 -6.65 -6.52 4.37
C SER A 438 -7.30 -5.94 5.62
N TRP A 439 -6.59 -6.05 6.74
CA TRP A 439 -6.96 -5.43 8.01
C TRP A 439 -6.16 -4.17 8.24
N PHE A 440 -6.89 -3.11 8.61
CA PHE A 440 -6.35 -1.78 8.82
C PHE A 440 -6.61 -1.31 10.24
N ILE A 441 -5.73 -0.44 10.74
CA ILE A 441 -5.93 0.35 11.95
C ILE A 441 -6.19 1.79 11.53
N LYS A 442 -7.28 2.38 12.05
CA LYS A 442 -7.62 3.80 11.88
C LYS A 442 -6.57 4.66 12.58
N VAL A 443 -5.79 5.41 11.81
CA VAL A 443 -4.73 6.29 12.31
C VAL A 443 -5.05 7.76 12.03
N GLU A 444 -5.74 8.05 10.93
CA GLU A 444 -6.00 9.43 10.48
C GLU A 444 -6.69 10.28 11.55
N GLN A 445 -7.70 9.71 12.22
CA GLN A 445 -8.42 10.38 13.30
C GLN A 445 -7.56 10.66 14.56
N SER A 446 -6.43 9.96 14.72
CA SER A 446 -5.50 10.13 15.85
C SER A 446 -4.33 11.04 15.53
N VAL A 447 -4.19 11.52 14.28
CA VAL A 447 -3.11 12.43 13.88
C VAL A 447 -3.00 13.67 14.77
N PRO A 448 -4.10 14.36 15.17
CA PRO A 448 -4.00 15.50 16.08
C PRO A 448 -3.37 15.15 17.44
N ASP A 449 -3.75 14.01 18.02
CA ASP A 449 -3.18 13.54 19.29
C ASP A 449 -1.72 13.11 19.14
N LEU A 450 -1.36 12.47 18.02
CA LEU A 450 0.01 12.07 17.72
C LEU A 450 0.93 13.29 17.59
N LEU A 451 0.46 14.36 16.92
CA LEU A 451 1.20 15.63 16.82
C LEU A 451 1.30 16.33 18.19
N SER A 452 0.22 16.37 18.97
CA SER A 452 0.25 16.91 20.34
C SER A 452 1.26 16.17 21.24
N ASN A 453 1.33 14.85 21.11
CA ASN A 453 2.30 14.04 21.84
C ASN A 453 3.72 14.21 21.32
N LEU A 454 3.93 14.39 20.01
CA LEU A 454 5.23 14.71 19.45
C LEU A 454 5.80 15.98 20.08
N GLU A 455 4.97 17.01 20.31
CA GLU A 455 5.44 18.27 20.90
C GLU A 455 6.04 18.09 22.30
N LYS A 456 5.53 17.12 23.08
CA LYS A 456 5.99 16.78 24.43
C LYS A 456 7.30 15.96 24.44
N THR A 457 7.89 15.66 23.29
CA THR A 457 9.11 14.85 23.17
C THR A 457 10.33 15.67 22.78
N GLU A 458 11.50 15.24 23.24
CA GLU A 458 12.80 15.83 22.90
C GLU A 458 13.51 14.99 21.85
N TRP A 459 14.02 15.65 20.81
CA TRP A 459 14.70 14.99 19.68
C TRP A 459 16.02 15.67 19.37
N VAL A 460 17.03 14.85 19.09
CA VAL A 460 18.36 15.32 18.69
C VAL A 460 18.73 14.66 17.36
N PRO A 461 18.97 15.43 16.29
CA PRO A 461 18.80 16.89 16.18
C PRO A 461 17.32 17.30 16.05
N SER A 462 16.99 18.50 16.54
CA SER A 462 15.60 19.02 16.60
C SER A 462 14.91 19.11 15.24
N MET A 463 15.66 19.38 14.17
CA MET A 463 15.13 19.48 12.80
C MET A 463 14.47 18.18 12.30
N VAL A 464 14.86 17.01 12.85
CA VAL A 464 14.21 15.74 12.50
C VAL A 464 12.79 15.68 13.03
N LYS A 465 12.56 16.19 14.26
CA LYS A 465 11.22 16.31 14.85
C LYS A 465 10.35 17.27 14.05
N THR A 466 10.79 18.52 13.91
CA THR A 466 9.97 19.60 13.34
C THR A 466 9.81 19.53 11.82
N GLY A 467 10.76 18.91 11.12
CA GLY A 467 10.68 18.68 9.68
C GLY A 467 10.13 17.29 9.35
N ARG A 468 11.05 16.33 9.21
CA ARG A 468 10.76 15.02 8.59
C ARG A 468 9.69 14.22 9.33
N PHE A 469 9.76 14.12 10.66
CA PHE A 469 8.85 13.28 11.42
C PHE A 469 7.47 13.94 11.59
N HIS A 470 7.42 15.26 11.82
CA HIS A 470 6.17 16.01 11.86
C HIS A 470 5.40 15.90 10.54
N GLN A 471 6.05 16.16 9.40
CA GLN A 471 5.39 16.06 8.09
C GLN A 471 4.89 14.64 7.80
N TRP A 472 5.66 13.63 8.18
CA TRP A 472 5.24 12.22 8.04
C TRP A 472 4.03 11.89 8.90
N LEU A 473 3.99 12.33 10.16
CA LEU A 473 2.83 12.13 11.04
C LEU A 473 1.59 12.90 10.57
N ALA A 474 1.76 14.15 10.13
CA ALA A 474 0.66 14.99 9.64
C ALA A 474 -0.01 14.43 8.37
N SER A 475 0.73 13.65 7.59
CA SER A 475 0.25 12.98 6.37
C SER A 475 -0.06 11.50 6.59
N ALA A 476 -0.05 11.01 7.83
CA ALA A 476 -0.26 9.61 8.13
C ALA A 476 -1.66 9.17 7.67
N LYS A 477 -1.70 7.99 7.02
CA LYS A 477 -2.91 7.32 6.56
C LYS A 477 -3.19 6.10 7.42
N ASP A 478 -4.40 5.54 7.27
CA ASP A 478 -4.76 4.30 7.94
C ASP A 478 -3.76 3.17 7.67
N TRP A 479 -3.40 2.45 8.72
CA TRP A 479 -2.28 1.53 8.69
C TRP A 479 -2.74 0.11 8.35
N ASN A 480 -2.41 -0.37 7.16
CA ASN A 480 -2.54 -1.80 6.84
C ASN A 480 -1.56 -2.63 7.68
N VAL A 481 -2.10 -3.46 8.58
CA VAL A 481 -1.33 -4.34 9.46
C VAL A 481 -1.33 -5.81 9.05
N SER A 482 -2.28 -6.26 8.22
CA SER A 482 -2.32 -7.64 7.72
C SER A 482 -1.27 -7.90 6.64
N ARG A 483 -0.67 -9.09 6.62
CA ARG A 483 0.24 -9.54 5.55
C ARG A 483 -0.08 -11.00 5.20
N ASN A 484 -0.15 -11.33 3.91
CA ASN A 484 -0.33 -12.71 3.43
C ASN A 484 1.00 -13.47 3.48
N ARG A 485 1.52 -13.76 4.68
CA ARG A 485 2.84 -14.37 4.94
C ARG A 485 2.75 -15.45 6.01
N TYR A 486 3.84 -16.18 6.26
CA TYR A 486 3.84 -17.39 7.10
C TYR A 486 4.56 -17.21 8.44
N TRP A 487 5.65 -16.43 8.45
CA TRP A 487 6.49 -16.23 9.62
C TRP A 487 6.24 -14.86 10.27
N GLY A 488 5.37 -14.85 11.28
CA GLY A 488 5.00 -13.65 12.02
C GLY A 488 4.01 -13.92 13.15
N THR A 489 3.66 -12.87 13.89
CA THR A 489 2.56 -12.91 14.85
C THR A 489 1.23 -13.00 14.09
N PRO A 490 0.43 -14.07 14.26
CA PRO A 490 -0.88 -14.17 13.61
C PRO A 490 -1.81 -13.05 14.09
N LEU A 491 -2.65 -12.52 13.20
CA LEU A 491 -3.76 -11.67 13.63
C LEU A 491 -4.77 -12.53 14.39
N PRO A 492 -5.18 -12.15 15.61
CA PRO A 492 -6.04 -12.99 16.44
C PRO A 492 -7.52 -12.78 16.11
N LEU A 493 -7.87 -12.92 14.83
CA LEU A 493 -9.23 -12.77 14.32
C LEU A 493 -9.75 -14.12 13.81
N TRP A 494 -10.87 -14.56 14.38
CA TRP A 494 -11.66 -15.68 13.90
C TRP A 494 -12.88 -15.12 13.18
N VAL A 495 -13.12 -15.58 11.96
CA VAL A 495 -14.12 -15.00 11.06
C VAL A 495 -15.00 -16.11 10.51
N SER A 496 -16.31 -15.87 10.43
CA SER A 496 -17.25 -16.77 9.76
C SER A 496 -17.00 -16.82 8.25
N ASP A 497 -17.41 -17.90 7.59
CA ASP A 497 -17.23 -18.07 6.14
C ASP A 497 -17.89 -16.94 5.32
N ASP A 498 -18.99 -16.37 5.82
CA ASP A 498 -19.70 -15.25 5.20
C ASP A 498 -19.17 -13.87 5.62
N MET A 499 -18.10 -13.82 6.41
CA MET A 499 -17.46 -12.61 6.94
C MET A 499 -18.35 -11.72 7.81
N LYS A 500 -19.54 -12.18 8.24
CA LYS A 500 -20.47 -11.38 9.05
C LYS A 500 -20.17 -11.42 10.54
N GLU A 501 -19.53 -12.47 11.01
CA GLU A 501 -19.10 -12.60 12.41
C GLU A 501 -17.58 -12.56 12.49
N VAL A 502 -17.06 -11.66 13.32
CA VAL A 502 -15.62 -11.51 13.56
C VAL A 502 -15.37 -11.46 15.07
N VAL A 503 -14.67 -12.47 15.57
CA VAL A 503 -14.25 -12.59 16.98
C VAL A 503 -12.76 -12.28 17.09
N CYS A 504 -12.42 -11.25 17.87
CA CYS A 504 -11.03 -10.89 18.14
C CYS A 504 -10.58 -11.41 19.51
N VAL A 505 -9.68 -12.38 19.51
CA VAL A 505 -9.12 -12.96 20.74
C VAL A 505 -7.95 -12.10 21.22
N SER A 506 -7.87 -11.87 22.53
CA SER A 506 -6.86 -10.99 23.13
C SER A 506 -5.83 -11.74 23.99
N SER A 507 -5.98 -13.06 24.18
CA SER A 507 -5.03 -13.89 24.94
C SER A 507 -5.11 -15.38 24.58
N VAL A 508 -4.06 -16.13 24.90
CA VAL A 508 -4.04 -17.60 24.76
C VAL A 508 -5.07 -18.25 25.68
N ALA A 509 -5.30 -17.68 26.86
CA ALA A 509 -6.31 -18.17 27.79
C ALA A 509 -7.74 -18.01 27.25
N GLU A 510 -8.01 -16.90 26.57
CA GLU A 510 -9.29 -16.67 25.88
C GLU A 510 -9.47 -17.61 24.70
N LEU A 511 -8.42 -17.89 23.91
CA LEU A 511 -8.48 -18.84 22.81
C LEU A 511 -8.83 -20.28 23.23
N LYS A 512 -8.49 -20.67 24.46
CA LYS A 512 -8.75 -22.02 24.97
C LYS A 512 -10.20 -22.24 25.41
N LYS A 513 -10.98 -21.17 25.55
CA LYS A 513 -12.40 -21.22 25.88
C LYS A 513 -13.21 -21.28 24.60
#